data_AF-A0A3A6PBS3-F1
#
_entry.id   AF-A0A3A6PBS3-F1
#
_cell.length_a   1.000
_cell.length_b   1.000
_cell.length_c   1.000
_cell.angle_alpha   90.00
_cell.angle_beta   90.00
_cell.angle_gamma   90.00
#
_symmetry.space_group_name_H-M   'P 1'
#
loop_
_entity.id
_entity.type
_entity.pdbx_description
1 polymer ?
#
loop_
_entity_poly.entity_id
_entity_poly.type
_entity_poly.pdbx_seq_one_letter_code
_entity_poly.pdbx_strand_id
1 'polypeptide(L)'
;MTKQRYRYSESPIWQLQRDYYEELGLNAWRNDQVPQYITSNPMIAAAYAEMIFGFLQDRAGKGEAEEPVYIVELGAGAGRFAFHVVQELCRLREYAELELPPFRYIMTDLAMSNVLAWREHPALQSFIAEGLLDFAQFDAFQDSELHLMVAGESIRQGQLKQPLMLVANYFFDGIPQELLYIGGGQIYETDVIIDAPEVTKRHKPSEALKRLSLQYEHRRAPEYEEESYPYRDVIAVYQEELEDSHILFPTSGLLCLERLNKLSQGGFVLITADKGDHLLDNWKFADPPEIILHGSFSLTANFHAFQYVYEQQGAEALFPPHHYKNINVGCLIHLDQPKSYAHTRLAYRRSVARFGPDDFFSLKESVDRHIGSMGMQQILGFWRLGGYDAEFFIQSAKRISALLPEANDEEKEDIKFGIDLMWSSFYVMAQRYDLALDAGLILFEMDMYEEAKWFLETSVAADTDSIVPTVYYCLAICCFELEMDEEGLDYTRKLLEAEPDNEEALALLSHF
;
A
#
# COMPACT_ATOMS: atom_id res chain seq x y z
N MET A 1 9.07 39.45 -12.06
CA MET A 1 8.41 38.17 -11.75
C MET A 1 7.19 38.50 -10.91
N THR A 2 6.00 38.02 -11.29
CA THR A 2 4.77 38.35 -10.56
C THR A 2 4.54 37.25 -9.53
N LYS A 3 4.84 37.54 -8.27
CA LYS A 3 4.48 36.69 -7.13
C LYS A 3 2.97 36.73 -6.94
N GLN A 4 2.33 35.57 -6.85
CA GLN A 4 0.91 35.45 -6.54
C GLN A 4 0.75 34.77 -5.18
N ARG A 5 -0.20 35.26 -4.38
CA ARG A 5 -0.52 34.76 -3.05
C ARG A 5 -1.79 33.92 -3.13
N TYR A 6 -1.76 32.75 -2.54
CA TYR A 6 -2.88 31.81 -2.48
C TYR A 6 -3.07 31.33 -1.05
N ARG A 7 -4.32 31.05 -0.67
CA ARG A 7 -4.60 30.21 0.49
C ARG A 7 -3.95 28.85 0.29
N TYR A 8 -3.26 28.30 1.30
CA TYR A 8 -2.44 27.08 1.12
C TYR A 8 -3.23 25.90 0.52
N SER A 9 -4.43 25.62 1.04
CA SER A 9 -5.33 24.55 0.56
C SER A 9 -5.91 24.79 -0.84
N GLU A 10 -5.91 26.04 -1.32
CA GLU A 10 -6.42 26.43 -2.65
C GLU A 10 -5.29 26.75 -3.63
N SER A 11 -4.04 26.53 -3.22
CA SER A 11 -2.89 26.88 -4.04
C SER A 11 -2.73 25.93 -5.24
N PRO A 12 -2.14 26.39 -6.36
CA PRO A 12 -1.94 25.57 -7.56
C PRO A 12 -1.14 24.27 -7.35
N ILE A 13 -0.42 24.12 -6.24
CA ILE A 13 0.37 22.92 -5.95
C ILE A 13 -0.50 21.66 -5.88
N TRP A 14 -1.74 21.79 -5.41
CA TRP A 14 -2.69 20.67 -5.29
C TRP A 14 -3.21 20.21 -6.64
N GLN A 15 -3.46 21.15 -7.56
CA GLN A 15 -3.81 20.80 -8.93
C GLN A 15 -2.63 20.14 -9.64
N LEU A 16 -1.39 20.62 -9.44
CA LEU A 16 -0.20 19.97 -10.00
C LEU A 16 -0.02 18.54 -9.49
N GLN A 17 -0.31 18.29 -8.21
CA GLN A 17 -0.29 16.94 -7.63
C GLN A 17 -1.36 16.04 -8.26
N ARG A 18 -2.58 16.55 -8.42
CA ARG A 18 -3.66 15.84 -9.12
C ARG A 18 -3.27 15.50 -10.57
N ASP A 19 -2.80 16.48 -11.32
CA ASP A 19 -2.36 16.33 -12.71
C ASP A 19 -1.23 15.30 -12.81
N TYR A 20 -0.28 15.27 -11.87
CA TYR A 20 0.80 14.29 -11.84
C TYR A 20 0.29 12.84 -11.79
N TYR A 21 -0.65 12.54 -10.89
CA TYR A 21 -1.20 11.19 -10.76
C TYR A 21 -2.13 10.82 -11.92
N GLU A 22 -2.96 11.75 -12.39
CA GLU A 22 -3.84 11.52 -13.55
C GLU A 22 -3.04 11.30 -14.85
N GLU A 23 -1.94 12.03 -15.06
CA GLU A 23 -1.09 11.88 -16.26
C GLU A 23 -0.24 10.59 -16.23
N LEU A 24 0.33 10.21 -15.09
CA LEU A 24 1.21 9.05 -15.00
C LEU A 24 0.46 7.73 -14.82
N GLY A 25 -0.67 7.75 -14.11
CA GLY A 25 -1.37 6.53 -13.67
C GLY A 25 -0.42 5.55 -12.98
N LEU A 26 -0.51 4.27 -13.34
CA LEU A 26 0.36 3.21 -12.78
C LEU A 26 1.87 3.46 -12.95
N ASN A 27 2.28 4.35 -13.85
CA ASN A 27 3.70 4.69 -13.99
C ASN A 27 4.25 5.57 -12.86
N ALA A 28 3.38 6.17 -12.03
CA ALA A 28 3.82 6.96 -10.86
C ALA A 28 4.63 6.11 -9.87
N TRP A 29 4.39 4.80 -9.84
CA TRP A 29 5.06 3.85 -8.94
C TRP A 29 6.25 3.12 -9.58
N ARG A 30 6.61 3.46 -10.83
CA ARG A 30 7.74 2.84 -11.52
C ARG A 30 9.06 3.39 -10.97
N ASN A 31 10.05 2.52 -10.74
CA ASN A 31 11.38 2.88 -10.26
C ASN A 31 11.35 3.67 -8.93
N ASP A 32 10.42 3.34 -8.05
CA ASP A 32 10.27 3.96 -6.72
C ASP A 32 10.16 5.48 -6.73
N GLN A 33 9.59 6.06 -7.79
CA GLN A 33 9.32 7.52 -7.84
C GLN A 33 8.39 7.96 -6.71
N VAL A 34 7.37 7.15 -6.43
CA VAL A 34 6.51 7.27 -5.26
C VAL A 34 6.80 6.08 -4.34
N PRO A 35 7.37 6.31 -3.14
CA PRO A 35 7.59 5.24 -2.17
C PRO A 35 6.28 4.55 -1.79
N GLN A 36 6.23 3.23 -1.92
CA GLN A 36 5.00 2.45 -1.70
C GLN A 36 5.20 1.20 -0.83
N TYR A 37 6.44 0.73 -0.66
CA TYR A 37 6.70 -0.57 -0.03
C TYR A 37 6.08 -0.68 1.36
N ILE A 38 6.28 0.33 2.21
CA ILE A 38 5.84 0.29 3.61
C ILE A 38 4.32 0.13 3.76
N THR A 39 3.54 0.59 2.77
CA THR A 39 2.09 0.48 2.73
C THR A 39 1.57 -0.60 1.76
N SER A 40 2.45 -1.29 1.02
CA SER A 40 2.08 -2.22 -0.07
C SER A 40 2.87 -3.54 -0.05
N ASN A 41 3.03 -4.14 1.13
CA ASN A 41 3.68 -5.44 1.32
C ASN A 41 2.75 -6.45 2.03
N PRO A 42 3.04 -7.76 1.99
CA PRO A 42 2.19 -8.79 2.61
C PRO A 42 1.98 -8.60 4.11
N MET A 43 2.97 -8.05 4.84
CA MET A 43 2.89 -7.91 6.29
C MET A 43 1.83 -6.88 6.70
N ILE A 44 1.84 -5.68 6.11
CA ILE A 44 0.78 -4.68 6.38
C ILE A 44 -0.58 -5.17 5.89
N ALA A 45 -0.64 -5.83 4.74
CA ALA A 45 -1.87 -6.40 4.22
C ALA A 45 -2.48 -7.45 5.15
N ALA A 46 -1.65 -8.33 5.75
CA ALA A 46 -2.08 -9.30 6.74
C ALA A 46 -2.61 -8.64 8.02
N ALA A 47 -1.98 -7.55 8.48
CA ALA A 47 -2.49 -6.79 9.61
C ALA A 47 -3.90 -6.22 9.34
N TYR A 48 -4.16 -5.74 8.10
CA TYR A 48 -5.46 -5.22 7.69
C TYR A 48 -6.48 -6.34 7.52
N ALA A 49 -6.10 -7.45 6.89
CA ALA A 49 -6.93 -8.64 6.75
C ALA A 49 -7.38 -9.18 8.11
N GLU A 50 -6.51 -9.23 9.12
CA GLU A 50 -6.87 -9.60 10.50
C GLU A 50 -7.91 -8.66 11.13
N MET A 51 -7.78 -7.35 10.91
CA MET A 51 -8.73 -6.36 11.43
C MET A 51 -10.09 -6.47 10.73
N ILE A 52 -10.09 -6.65 9.41
CA ILE A 52 -11.29 -6.87 8.60
C ILE A 52 -11.96 -8.19 9.01
N PHE A 53 -11.19 -9.27 9.11
CA PHE A 53 -11.68 -10.56 9.56
C PHE A 53 -12.30 -10.47 10.95
N GLY A 54 -11.62 -9.80 11.89
CA GLY A 54 -12.16 -9.53 13.23
C GLY A 54 -13.47 -8.73 13.17
N PHE A 55 -13.58 -7.75 12.28
CA PHE A 55 -14.84 -7.03 12.06
C PHE A 55 -15.96 -7.94 11.57
N LEU A 56 -15.68 -8.82 10.59
CA LEU A 56 -16.68 -9.80 10.11
C LEU A 56 -17.13 -10.74 11.24
N GLN A 57 -16.23 -11.16 12.12
CA GLN A 57 -16.57 -11.95 13.31
C GLN A 57 -17.48 -11.17 14.27
N ASP A 58 -17.19 -9.90 14.52
CA ASP A 58 -18.03 -9.04 15.36
C ASP A 58 -19.44 -8.84 14.75
N ARG A 59 -19.55 -8.71 13.41
CA ARG A 59 -20.86 -8.64 12.72
C ARG A 59 -21.63 -9.95 12.81
N ALA A 60 -20.98 -11.08 12.57
CA ALA A 60 -21.59 -12.40 12.72
C ALA A 60 -22.09 -12.64 14.16
N GLY A 61 -21.29 -12.26 15.17
CA GLY A 61 -21.67 -12.34 16.58
C GLY A 61 -22.87 -11.47 16.98
N LYS A 62 -23.18 -10.44 16.18
CA LYS A 62 -24.38 -9.59 16.31
C LYS A 62 -25.58 -10.13 15.52
N GLY A 63 -25.45 -11.29 14.86
CA GLY A 63 -26.50 -11.89 14.04
C GLY A 63 -26.60 -11.28 12.63
N GLU A 64 -25.58 -10.55 12.19
CA GLU A 64 -25.58 -9.82 10.92
C GLU A 64 -24.68 -10.50 9.87
N ALA A 65 -25.04 -11.73 9.49
CA ALA A 65 -24.22 -12.59 8.63
C ALA A 65 -24.73 -12.71 7.17
N GLU A 66 -25.86 -12.10 6.80
CA GLU A 66 -26.45 -12.29 5.46
C GLU A 66 -26.01 -11.21 4.46
N GLU A 67 -26.07 -9.93 4.87
CA GLU A 67 -25.79 -8.79 4.00
C GLU A 67 -24.27 -8.57 3.86
N PRO A 68 -23.77 -8.24 2.65
CA PRO A 68 -22.35 -8.06 2.42
C PRO A 68 -21.80 -6.81 3.15
N VAL A 69 -20.62 -6.96 3.73
CA VAL A 69 -19.80 -5.84 4.20
C VAL A 69 -19.00 -5.28 3.02
N TYR A 70 -19.16 -3.99 2.74
CA TYR A 70 -18.39 -3.29 1.71
C TYR A 70 -17.13 -2.68 2.32
N ILE A 71 -15.99 -2.92 1.66
CA ILE A 71 -14.68 -2.42 2.06
C ILE A 71 -14.18 -1.52 0.93
N VAL A 72 -14.03 -0.22 1.16
CA VAL A 72 -13.64 0.76 0.14
C VAL A 72 -12.22 1.24 0.43
N GLU A 73 -11.31 0.96 -0.49
CA GLU A 73 -9.94 1.48 -0.45
C GLU A 73 -9.86 2.80 -1.23
N LEU A 74 -9.46 3.86 -0.54
CA LEU A 74 -9.28 5.20 -1.08
C LEU A 74 -7.85 5.34 -1.60
N GLY A 75 -7.71 5.55 -2.91
CA GLY A 75 -6.40 5.72 -3.56
C GLY A 75 -5.59 4.42 -3.59
N ALA A 76 -6.13 3.36 -4.19
CA ALA A 76 -5.48 2.03 -4.18
C ALA A 76 -4.18 1.93 -5.01
N GLY A 77 -3.83 3.00 -5.74
CA GLY A 77 -2.53 3.20 -6.38
C GLY A 77 -2.14 2.10 -7.36
N ALA A 78 -1.11 1.33 -7.06
CA ALA A 78 -0.70 0.22 -7.93
C ALA A 78 -1.63 -1.01 -7.84
N GLY A 79 -2.47 -1.11 -6.81
CA GLY A 79 -3.37 -2.24 -6.56
C GLY A 79 -2.73 -3.43 -5.84
N ARG A 80 -1.42 -3.40 -5.60
CA ARG A 80 -0.67 -4.47 -4.91
C ARG A 80 -1.15 -4.70 -3.48
N PHE A 81 -1.43 -3.63 -2.75
CA PHE A 81 -1.94 -3.72 -1.37
C PHE A 81 -3.31 -4.43 -1.33
N ALA A 82 -4.27 -3.97 -2.14
CA ALA A 82 -5.61 -4.55 -2.24
C ALA A 82 -5.56 -6.06 -2.56
N PHE A 83 -4.71 -6.46 -3.52
CA PHE A 83 -4.49 -7.86 -3.85
C PHE A 83 -4.08 -8.69 -2.62
N HIS A 84 -3.05 -8.23 -1.89
CA HIS A 84 -2.57 -8.94 -0.70
C HIS A 84 -3.64 -9.01 0.40
N VAL A 85 -4.41 -7.94 0.62
CA VAL A 85 -5.48 -7.93 1.63
C VAL A 85 -6.59 -8.91 1.28
N VAL A 86 -7.09 -8.87 0.05
CA VAL A 86 -8.18 -9.75 -0.39
C VAL A 86 -7.73 -11.21 -0.33
N GLN A 87 -6.51 -11.51 -0.80
CA GLN A 87 -5.97 -12.86 -0.75
C GLN A 87 -5.84 -13.38 0.69
N GLU A 88 -5.26 -12.58 1.60
CA GLU A 88 -5.08 -12.99 2.98
C GLU A 88 -6.41 -13.10 3.73
N LEU A 89 -7.36 -12.20 3.46
CA LEU A 89 -8.70 -12.27 4.02
C LEU A 89 -9.43 -13.55 3.58
N CYS A 90 -9.29 -13.97 2.31
CA CYS A 90 -9.82 -15.26 1.85
C CYS A 90 -9.17 -16.42 2.61
N ARG A 91 -7.84 -16.44 2.75
CA ARG A 91 -7.12 -17.47 3.52
C ARG A 91 -7.58 -17.55 4.97
N LEU A 92 -7.76 -16.41 5.65
CA LEU A 92 -8.27 -16.37 7.03
C LEU A 92 -9.69 -16.93 7.13
N ARG A 93 -10.56 -16.60 6.18
CA ARG A 93 -11.94 -17.12 6.14
C ARG A 93 -11.98 -18.62 5.89
N GLU A 94 -11.21 -19.10 4.91
CA GLU A 94 -11.07 -20.53 4.60
C GLU A 94 -10.50 -21.31 5.78
N TYR A 95 -9.46 -20.79 6.42
CA TYR A 95 -8.83 -21.44 7.57
C TYR A 95 -9.76 -21.51 8.78
N ALA A 96 -10.54 -20.46 9.04
CA ALA A 96 -11.41 -20.39 10.21
C ALA A 96 -12.70 -21.19 10.06
N GLU A 97 -13.17 -21.42 8.83
CA GLU A 97 -14.42 -22.13 8.52
C GLU A 97 -15.65 -21.60 9.30
N LEU A 98 -15.70 -20.29 9.56
CA LEU A 98 -16.78 -19.64 10.28
C LEU A 98 -17.86 -19.12 9.33
N GLU A 99 -19.13 -19.17 9.78
CA GLU A 99 -20.21 -18.43 9.13
C GLU A 99 -20.01 -16.93 9.38
N LEU A 100 -19.54 -16.22 8.36
CA LEU A 100 -19.25 -14.79 8.37
C LEU A 100 -20.06 -14.10 7.28
N PRO A 101 -20.42 -12.81 7.45
CA PRO A 101 -21.02 -12.05 6.37
C PRO A 101 -20.14 -12.10 5.12
N PRO A 102 -20.74 -12.15 3.92
CA PRO A 102 -20.01 -11.92 2.68
C PRO A 102 -19.31 -10.56 2.72
N PHE A 103 -18.28 -10.37 1.90
CA PHE A 103 -17.66 -9.07 1.72
C PHE A 103 -17.54 -8.73 0.24
N ARG A 104 -17.44 -7.44 -0.06
CA ARG A 104 -16.98 -6.94 -1.35
C ARG A 104 -15.96 -5.83 -1.13
N TYR A 105 -14.77 -6.04 -1.67
CA TYR A 105 -13.69 -5.07 -1.69
C TYR A 105 -13.83 -4.17 -2.92
N ILE A 106 -13.73 -2.87 -2.74
CA ILE A 106 -13.87 -1.86 -3.80
C ILE A 106 -12.57 -1.06 -3.82
N MET A 107 -11.78 -1.23 -4.86
CA MET A 107 -10.60 -0.38 -5.08
C MET A 107 -11.02 0.90 -5.77
N THR A 108 -10.60 2.05 -5.24
CA THR A 108 -10.90 3.35 -5.83
C THR A 108 -9.64 4.17 -6.12
N ASP A 109 -9.70 4.94 -7.20
CA ASP A 109 -8.68 5.92 -7.55
C ASP A 109 -9.34 7.15 -8.18
N LEU A 110 -8.63 8.27 -8.15
CA LEU A 110 -8.97 9.44 -8.95
C LEU A 110 -8.72 9.19 -10.44
N ALA A 111 -7.63 8.49 -10.77
CA ALA A 111 -7.21 8.22 -12.13
C ALA A 111 -7.97 7.00 -12.71
N MET A 112 -8.89 7.25 -13.65
CA MET A 112 -9.62 6.18 -14.34
C MET A 112 -8.69 5.21 -15.08
N SER A 113 -7.51 5.66 -15.51
CA SER A 113 -6.48 4.78 -16.12
C SER A 113 -6.02 3.68 -15.16
N ASN A 114 -5.90 3.95 -13.86
CA ASN A 114 -5.58 2.93 -12.85
C ASN A 114 -6.74 1.93 -12.72
N VAL A 115 -7.97 2.44 -12.59
CA VAL A 115 -9.20 1.63 -12.48
C VAL A 115 -9.32 0.65 -13.65
N LEU A 116 -9.12 1.12 -14.88
CA LEU A 116 -9.17 0.26 -16.07
C LEU A 116 -8.02 -0.75 -16.10
N ALA A 117 -6.83 -0.39 -15.63
CA ALA A 117 -5.70 -1.29 -15.62
C ALA A 117 -5.86 -2.44 -14.60
N TRP A 118 -6.38 -2.15 -13.39
CA TRP A 118 -6.67 -3.19 -12.39
C TRP A 118 -7.71 -4.18 -12.89
N ARG A 119 -8.75 -3.69 -13.57
CA ARG A 119 -9.81 -4.54 -14.14
C ARG A 119 -9.27 -5.61 -15.07
N GLU A 120 -8.21 -5.31 -15.82
CA GLU A 120 -7.57 -6.24 -16.76
C GLU A 120 -6.41 -7.02 -16.11
N HIS A 121 -6.06 -6.74 -14.85
CA HIS A 121 -4.90 -7.33 -14.20
C HIS A 121 -5.11 -8.83 -13.94
N PRO A 122 -4.21 -9.74 -14.38
CA PRO A 122 -4.40 -11.19 -14.26
C PRO A 122 -4.61 -11.67 -12.83
N ALA A 123 -3.85 -11.14 -11.86
CA ALA A 123 -3.93 -11.54 -10.46
C ALA A 123 -5.25 -11.15 -9.77
N LEU A 124 -6.07 -10.29 -10.38
CA LEU A 124 -7.34 -9.83 -9.83
C LEU A 124 -8.55 -10.57 -10.43
N GLN A 125 -8.36 -11.33 -11.52
CA GLN A 125 -9.46 -11.91 -12.30
C GLN A 125 -10.30 -12.92 -11.52
N SER A 126 -9.68 -13.75 -10.66
CA SER A 126 -10.41 -14.70 -9.81
C SER A 126 -11.34 -13.96 -8.84
N PHE A 127 -10.83 -12.95 -8.14
CA PHE A 127 -11.62 -12.17 -7.18
C PHE A 127 -12.77 -11.40 -7.84
N ILE A 128 -12.56 -10.91 -9.08
CA ILE A 128 -13.63 -10.29 -9.88
C ILE A 128 -14.69 -11.33 -10.23
N ALA A 129 -14.29 -12.50 -10.72
CA ALA A 129 -15.22 -13.56 -11.13
C ALA A 129 -16.05 -14.11 -9.96
N GLU A 130 -15.46 -14.16 -8.76
CA GLU A 130 -16.13 -14.56 -7.52
C GLU A 130 -17.01 -13.45 -6.91
N GLY A 131 -16.98 -12.23 -7.46
CA GLY A 131 -17.75 -11.08 -6.97
C GLY A 131 -17.22 -10.47 -5.66
N LEU A 132 -15.99 -10.84 -5.27
CA LEU A 132 -15.28 -10.35 -4.09
C LEU A 132 -14.63 -8.99 -4.32
N LEU A 133 -14.29 -8.65 -5.57
CA LEU A 133 -13.60 -7.42 -5.94
C LEU A 133 -14.37 -6.63 -6.99
N ASP A 134 -14.47 -5.32 -6.79
CA ASP A 134 -15.03 -4.35 -7.73
C ASP A 134 -14.19 -3.06 -7.73
N PHE A 135 -14.48 -2.13 -8.64
CA PHE A 135 -13.71 -0.91 -8.84
C PHE A 135 -14.62 0.30 -9.00
N ALA A 136 -14.15 1.48 -8.59
CA ALA A 136 -14.81 2.74 -8.89
C ALA A 136 -13.78 3.87 -9.08
N GLN A 137 -14.07 4.82 -9.97
CA GLN A 137 -13.40 6.11 -9.90
C GLN A 137 -14.04 6.90 -8.76
N PHE A 138 -13.23 7.56 -7.94
CA PHE A 138 -13.71 8.34 -6.80
C PHE A 138 -12.87 9.61 -6.59
N ASP A 139 -13.54 10.77 -6.63
CA ASP A 139 -12.97 12.06 -6.26
C ASP A 139 -13.31 12.39 -4.80
N ALA A 140 -12.28 12.37 -3.95
CA ALA A 140 -12.32 12.63 -2.52
C ALA A 140 -12.84 14.03 -2.15
N PHE A 141 -13.03 14.95 -3.10
CA PHE A 141 -13.54 16.30 -2.86
C PHE A 141 -14.99 16.48 -3.26
N GLN A 142 -15.49 15.68 -4.20
CA GLN A 142 -16.78 15.93 -4.85
C GLN A 142 -17.76 14.78 -4.69
N ASP A 143 -17.26 13.54 -4.74
CA ASP A 143 -18.13 12.40 -4.86
C ASP A 143 -18.81 12.05 -3.53
N SER A 144 -20.04 11.59 -3.65
CA SER A 144 -20.91 11.19 -2.53
C SER A 144 -21.64 9.87 -2.79
N GLU A 145 -21.35 9.23 -3.92
CA GLU A 145 -21.81 7.89 -4.30
C GLU A 145 -20.65 7.14 -4.96
N LEU A 146 -20.73 5.80 -4.98
CA LEU A 146 -19.74 4.95 -5.65
C LEU A 146 -20.40 4.27 -6.84
N HIS A 147 -19.86 4.46 -8.03
CA HIS A 147 -20.32 3.77 -9.25
C HIS A 147 -19.43 2.55 -9.51
N LEU A 148 -19.97 1.36 -9.26
CA LEU A 148 -19.25 0.11 -9.37
C LEU A 148 -19.10 -0.32 -10.83
N MET A 149 -17.87 -0.50 -11.27
CA MET A 149 -17.55 -0.76 -12.67
C MET A 149 -17.91 -2.17 -13.11
N VAL A 150 -17.68 -3.18 -12.26
CA VAL A 150 -17.94 -4.59 -12.60
C VAL A 150 -19.42 -4.91 -12.39
N ALA A 151 -19.97 -4.59 -11.22
CA ALA A 151 -21.37 -4.85 -10.92
C ALA A 151 -22.34 -3.97 -11.74
N GLY A 152 -21.90 -2.78 -12.20
CA GLY A 152 -22.78 -1.82 -12.87
C GLY A 152 -23.81 -1.16 -11.95
N GLU A 153 -23.60 -1.28 -10.64
CA GLU A 153 -24.48 -0.75 -9.59
C GLU A 153 -23.93 0.58 -9.07
N SER A 154 -24.75 1.32 -8.32
CA SER A 154 -24.27 2.48 -7.58
C SER A 154 -24.64 2.35 -6.11
N ILE A 155 -23.69 2.66 -5.23
CA ILE A 155 -23.90 2.75 -3.79
C ILE A 155 -24.16 4.21 -3.46
N ARG A 156 -25.39 4.49 -3.02
CA ARG A 156 -25.88 5.84 -2.68
C ARG A 156 -26.08 5.98 -1.19
N GLN A 157 -26.38 7.21 -0.77
CA GLN A 157 -26.69 7.54 0.62
C GLN A 157 -27.75 6.59 1.21
N GLY A 158 -27.43 6.00 2.37
CA GLY A 158 -28.28 5.12 3.15
C GLY A 158 -28.55 3.76 2.51
N GLN A 159 -27.85 3.39 1.44
CA GLN A 159 -28.09 2.14 0.73
C GLN A 159 -27.51 0.92 1.46
N LEU A 160 -26.38 1.10 2.16
CA LEU A 160 -25.75 0.00 2.88
C LEU A 160 -26.39 -0.18 4.26
N LYS A 161 -26.85 -1.41 4.53
CA LYS A 161 -27.33 -1.79 5.88
C LYS A 161 -26.16 -2.05 6.83
N GLN A 162 -25.14 -2.77 6.35
CA GLN A 162 -23.90 -2.99 7.07
C GLN A 162 -23.09 -1.70 7.17
N PRO A 163 -22.28 -1.52 8.24
CA PRO A 163 -21.30 -0.45 8.29
C PRO A 163 -20.32 -0.52 7.11
N LEU A 164 -19.87 0.65 6.67
CA LEU A 164 -18.86 0.76 5.62
C LEU A 164 -17.46 0.58 6.23
N MET A 165 -16.65 -0.32 5.68
CA MET A 165 -15.23 -0.36 5.99
C MET A 165 -14.47 0.52 4.99
N LEU A 166 -13.57 1.34 5.49
CA LEU A 166 -12.74 2.26 4.72
C LEU A 166 -11.27 1.93 4.95
N VAL A 167 -10.50 1.89 3.87
CA VAL A 167 -9.04 1.76 3.90
C VAL A 167 -8.44 3.01 3.24
N ALA A 168 -7.48 3.66 3.90
CA ALA A 168 -6.85 4.87 3.40
C ALA A 168 -5.36 4.90 3.76
N ASN A 169 -4.50 4.44 2.84
CA ASN A 169 -3.06 4.38 3.04
C ASN A 169 -2.37 5.42 2.14
N TYR A 170 -1.48 6.25 2.67
CA TYR A 170 -0.87 7.39 1.95
C TYR A 170 -1.91 8.22 1.18
N PHE A 171 -3.04 8.43 1.84
CA PHE A 171 -4.19 9.11 1.26
C PHE A 171 -4.35 10.49 1.89
N PHE A 172 -4.36 10.57 3.22
CA PHE A 172 -4.57 11.85 3.91
C PHE A 172 -3.34 12.76 3.86
N ASP A 173 -2.14 12.19 3.68
CA ASP A 173 -0.92 12.95 3.43
C ASP A 173 -0.79 13.51 2.00
N GLY A 174 -1.61 13.01 1.07
CA GLY A 174 -1.59 13.33 -0.36
C GLY A 174 -2.70 14.26 -0.84
N ILE A 175 -3.67 14.63 0.02
CA ILE A 175 -4.80 15.50 -0.32
C ILE A 175 -4.68 16.90 0.35
N PRO A 176 -5.39 17.93 -0.18
CA PRO A 176 -5.38 19.28 0.38
C PRO A 176 -5.74 19.36 1.85
N GLN A 177 -4.92 20.11 2.58
CA GLN A 177 -5.08 20.44 4.01
C GLN A 177 -4.98 21.95 4.19
N GLU A 178 -5.70 22.54 5.15
CA GLU A 178 -5.47 23.92 5.56
C GLU A 178 -4.16 24.00 6.34
N LEU A 179 -3.38 25.06 6.13
CA LEU A 179 -2.20 25.33 6.95
C LEU A 179 -2.54 26.43 7.95
N LEU A 180 -2.78 26.03 9.19
CA LEU A 180 -3.05 26.95 10.29
C LEU A 180 -1.76 27.28 11.03
N TYR A 181 -1.63 28.51 11.51
CA TYR A 181 -0.59 28.92 12.43
C TYR A 181 -1.25 29.39 13.73
N ILE A 182 -0.77 28.87 14.86
CA ILE A 182 -1.25 29.21 16.19
C ILE A 182 -0.18 30.06 16.87
N GLY A 183 -0.54 31.27 17.30
CA GLY A 183 0.38 32.14 18.02
C GLY A 183 -0.35 33.28 18.75
N GLY A 184 0.14 33.67 19.91
CA GLY A 184 -0.47 34.69 20.76
C GLY A 184 -1.91 34.36 21.16
N GLY A 185 -2.24 33.07 21.30
CA GLY A 185 -3.59 32.58 21.57
C GLY A 185 -4.61 32.90 20.46
N GLN A 186 -4.18 33.05 19.21
CA GLN A 186 -5.03 33.37 18.06
C GLN A 186 -4.80 32.39 16.92
N ILE A 187 -5.85 32.15 16.14
CA ILE A 187 -5.77 31.34 14.93
C ILE A 187 -5.45 32.20 13.71
N TYR A 188 -4.46 31.77 12.95
CA TYR A 188 -4.10 32.32 11.66
C TYR A 188 -4.19 31.23 10.60
N GLU A 189 -4.54 31.65 9.40
CA GLU A 189 -4.38 30.85 8.20
C GLU A 189 -3.09 31.27 7.50
N THR A 190 -2.38 30.29 6.96
CA THR A 190 -1.13 30.52 6.26
C THR A 190 -1.38 30.49 4.75
N ASP A 191 -1.09 31.62 4.12
CA ASP A 191 -1.07 31.74 2.67
C ASP A 191 0.33 31.40 2.15
N VAL A 192 0.38 30.93 0.91
CA VAL A 192 1.60 30.62 0.19
C VAL A 192 1.77 31.58 -0.99
N ILE A 193 2.97 32.13 -1.11
CA ILE A 193 3.36 32.97 -2.23
C ILE A 193 4.18 32.12 -3.21
N ILE A 194 3.69 32.05 -4.44
CA ILE A 194 4.29 31.26 -5.52
C ILE A 194 4.71 32.20 -6.66
N ASP A 195 5.91 31.95 -7.21
CA ASP A 195 6.39 32.64 -8.41
C ASP A 195 5.66 32.12 -9.66
N ALA A 196 4.64 32.86 -10.11
CA ALA A 196 3.72 32.46 -11.17
C ALA A 196 4.29 32.24 -12.60
N PRO A 197 5.48 32.72 -13.02
CA PRO A 197 5.93 32.53 -14.41
C PRO A 197 6.37 31.11 -14.80
N GLU A 198 6.70 30.22 -13.86
CA GLU A 198 7.20 28.86 -14.17
C GLU A 198 6.10 27.79 -14.12
N VAL A 199 5.06 27.98 -13.31
CA VAL A 199 4.04 26.95 -13.06
C VAL A 199 3.08 26.74 -14.23
N THR A 200 2.87 27.74 -15.09
CA THR A 200 1.73 27.74 -16.03
C THR A 200 2.07 27.65 -17.51
N LYS A 201 3.34 27.61 -17.94
CA LYS A 201 3.67 27.57 -19.38
C LYS A 201 4.94 26.78 -19.69
N ARG A 202 4.78 25.51 -20.14
CA ARG A 202 5.71 24.64 -20.92
C ARG A 202 6.45 23.49 -20.20
N HIS A 203 6.24 23.25 -18.90
CA HIS A 203 6.91 22.15 -18.18
C HIS A 203 5.93 21.01 -17.84
N LYS A 204 6.43 19.77 -17.79
CA LYS A 204 5.67 18.63 -17.25
C LYS A 204 5.35 18.90 -15.76
N PRO A 205 4.22 18.44 -15.19
CA PRO A 205 3.86 18.70 -13.80
C PRO A 205 4.99 18.39 -12.79
N SER A 206 5.70 17.29 -13.00
CA SER A 206 6.85 16.88 -12.18
C SER A 206 8.05 17.83 -12.23
N GLU A 207 8.26 18.55 -13.34
CA GLU A 207 9.31 19.57 -13.46
C GLU A 207 8.89 20.90 -12.83
N ALA A 208 7.60 21.26 -12.95
CA ALA A 208 7.04 22.45 -12.33
C ALA A 208 7.09 22.35 -10.80
N LEU A 209 6.73 21.18 -10.25
CA LEU A 209 6.80 20.89 -8.83
C LEU A 209 8.22 21.10 -8.28
N LYS A 210 9.25 20.51 -8.92
CA LYS A 210 10.67 20.59 -8.48
C LYS A 210 11.27 21.99 -8.34
N ARG A 211 10.65 23.02 -8.92
CA ARG A 211 11.16 24.40 -8.93
C ARG A 211 10.39 25.34 -7.99
N LEU A 212 9.40 24.83 -7.26
CA LEU A 212 8.62 25.64 -6.33
C LEU A 212 9.45 26.03 -5.11
N SER A 213 9.45 27.33 -4.81
CA SER A 213 9.86 27.87 -3.52
C SER A 213 8.64 28.47 -2.86
N LEU A 214 8.34 28.04 -1.64
CA LEU A 214 7.18 28.52 -0.89
C LEU A 214 7.63 29.59 0.10
N GLN A 215 6.93 30.72 0.08
CA GLN A 215 7.02 31.73 1.12
C GLN A 215 5.68 31.80 1.83
N TYR A 216 5.71 31.76 3.15
CA TYR A 216 4.53 31.70 3.99
C TYR A 216 4.19 33.07 4.58
N GLU A 217 2.93 33.46 4.51
CA GLU A 217 2.41 34.66 5.18
C GLU A 217 1.15 34.31 5.97
N HIS A 218 1.11 34.72 7.24
CA HIS A 218 -0.02 34.44 8.11
C HIS A 218 -1.06 35.56 8.04
N ARG A 219 -2.33 35.19 7.91
CA ARG A 219 -3.49 36.08 7.98
C ARG A 219 -4.37 35.63 9.14
N ARG A 220 -4.78 36.57 10.00
CA ARG A 220 -5.70 36.22 11.09
C ARG A 220 -7.00 35.66 10.52
N ALA A 221 -7.45 34.54 11.09
CA ALA A 221 -8.57 33.76 10.60
C ALA A 221 -9.57 33.46 11.74
N PRO A 222 -10.33 34.47 12.22
CA PRO A 222 -11.30 34.28 13.29
C PRO A 222 -12.46 33.34 12.91
N GLU A 223 -12.66 33.08 11.62
CA GLU A 223 -13.67 32.14 11.11
C GLU A 223 -13.57 30.73 11.73
N TYR A 224 -12.36 30.28 12.10
CA TYR A 224 -12.14 28.99 12.77
C TYR A 224 -12.56 28.99 14.26
N GLU A 225 -12.72 30.17 14.86
CA GLU A 225 -13.11 30.37 16.26
C GLU A 225 -14.63 30.51 16.42
N GLU A 226 -15.36 30.74 15.32
CA GLU A 226 -16.81 30.94 15.31
C GLU A 226 -17.59 29.69 15.71
N GLU A 227 -18.65 29.84 16.51
CA GLU A 227 -19.53 28.75 16.94
C GLU A 227 -20.15 27.94 15.79
N SER A 228 -20.23 28.53 14.60
CA SER A 228 -20.73 27.92 13.37
C SER A 228 -19.73 26.96 12.71
N TYR A 229 -18.43 27.05 13.05
CA TYR A 229 -17.40 26.22 12.43
C TYR A 229 -17.52 24.77 12.90
N PRO A 230 -17.71 23.78 12.01
CA PRO A 230 -18.02 22.39 12.39
C PRO A 230 -16.96 21.72 13.27
N TYR A 231 -15.71 22.16 13.14
CA TYR A 231 -14.57 21.59 13.88
C TYR A 231 -14.01 22.55 14.93
N ARG A 232 -14.81 23.53 15.37
CA ARG A 232 -14.39 24.54 16.36
C ARG A 232 -13.77 23.93 17.60
N ASP A 233 -14.30 22.81 18.10
CA ASP A 233 -13.84 22.24 19.37
C ASP A 233 -12.37 21.75 19.29
N VAL A 234 -11.95 21.16 18.17
CA VAL A 234 -10.53 20.78 18.00
C VAL A 234 -9.65 22.00 17.75
N ILE A 235 -10.16 23.02 17.05
CA ILE A 235 -9.45 24.30 16.90
C ILE A 235 -9.23 24.97 18.26
N ALA A 236 -10.22 24.91 19.15
CA ALA A 236 -10.11 25.46 20.50
C ALA A 236 -9.02 24.74 21.32
N VAL A 237 -8.87 23.42 21.18
CA VAL A 237 -7.75 22.68 21.78
C VAL A 237 -6.42 23.19 21.25
N TYR A 238 -6.28 23.36 19.93
CA TYR A 238 -5.06 23.90 19.35
C TYR A 238 -4.77 25.32 19.84
N GLN A 239 -5.79 26.18 19.94
CA GLN A 239 -5.66 27.54 20.46
C GLN A 239 -5.17 27.58 21.91
N GLU A 240 -5.60 26.63 22.74
CA GLU A 240 -5.26 26.58 24.17
C GLU A 240 -3.88 25.94 24.42
N GLU A 241 -3.54 24.88 23.69
CA GLU A 241 -2.41 24.01 24.00
C GLU A 241 -1.17 24.25 23.13
N LEU A 242 -1.31 24.95 22.00
CA LEU A 242 -0.24 25.20 21.05
C LEU A 242 0.11 26.68 20.97
N GLU A 243 1.40 26.95 20.75
CA GLU A 243 1.95 28.29 20.55
C GLU A 243 3.10 28.17 19.54
N ASP A 244 3.26 29.17 18.68
CA ASP A 244 4.26 29.19 17.60
C ASP A 244 4.28 27.89 16.77
N SER A 245 3.10 27.38 16.43
CA SER A 245 2.93 26.03 15.85
C SER A 245 2.17 26.08 14.52
N HIS A 246 2.65 25.35 13.52
CA HIS A 246 1.96 25.14 12.25
C HIS A 246 1.22 23.80 12.25
N ILE A 247 -0.06 23.85 11.90
CA ILE A 247 -0.94 22.69 11.87
C ILE A 247 -1.47 22.49 10.47
N LEU A 248 -1.31 21.28 9.95
CA LEU A 248 -2.01 20.85 8.76
C LEU A 248 -3.39 20.34 9.20
N PHE A 249 -4.43 21.14 8.99
CA PHE A 249 -5.78 20.78 9.41
C PHE A 249 -6.50 20.02 8.27
N PRO A 250 -7.09 18.85 8.51
CA PRO A 250 -7.51 17.96 7.43
C PRO A 250 -8.99 18.12 7.05
N THR A 251 -9.45 19.34 6.75
CA THR A 251 -10.88 19.58 6.42
C THR A 251 -11.35 18.71 5.26
N SER A 252 -10.56 18.60 4.18
CA SER A 252 -10.92 17.78 3.01
C SER A 252 -11.12 16.31 3.37
N GLY A 253 -10.24 15.77 4.23
CA GLY A 253 -10.32 14.38 4.69
C GLY A 253 -11.54 14.13 5.59
N LEU A 254 -11.82 15.04 6.53
CA LEU A 254 -12.99 14.96 7.40
C LEU A 254 -14.29 15.02 6.58
N LEU A 255 -14.41 15.96 5.64
CA LEU A 255 -15.56 16.05 4.75
C LEU A 255 -15.72 14.82 3.86
N CYS A 256 -14.62 14.21 3.40
CA CYS A 256 -14.66 12.96 2.63
C CYS A 256 -15.26 11.82 3.46
N LEU A 257 -14.79 11.62 4.69
CA LEU A 257 -15.31 10.61 5.60
C LEU A 257 -16.77 10.86 5.97
N GLU A 258 -17.18 12.13 6.17
CA GLU A 258 -18.59 12.48 6.40
C GLU A 258 -19.51 12.11 5.22
N ARG A 259 -19.04 12.27 3.99
CA ARG A 259 -19.81 11.85 2.79
C ARG A 259 -19.86 10.33 2.66
N LEU A 260 -18.75 9.64 2.87
CA LEU A 260 -18.69 8.18 2.83
C LEU A 260 -19.51 7.53 3.94
N ASN A 261 -19.51 8.08 5.15
CA ASN A 261 -20.34 7.63 6.26
C ASN A 261 -21.83 7.58 5.88
N LYS A 262 -22.30 8.55 5.08
CA LYS A 262 -23.70 8.62 4.63
C LYS A 262 -24.10 7.48 3.71
N LEU A 263 -23.18 6.73 3.11
CA LEU A 263 -23.50 5.55 2.29
C LEU A 263 -24.10 4.42 3.14
N SER A 264 -23.76 4.36 4.43
CA SER A 264 -24.21 3.33 5.36
C SER A 264 -25.20 3.86 6.39
N GLN A 265 -26.09 2.98 6.83
CA GLN A 265 -26.97 3.18 7.98
C GLN A 265 -26.28 2.80 9.30
N GLY A 266 -25.17 2.06 9.24
CA GLY A 266 -24.48 1.47 10.39
C GLY A 266 -23.24 2.23 10.87
N GLY A 267 -22.86 3.31 10.20
CA GLY A 267 -21.61 4.05 10.45
C GLY A 267 -20.45 3.53 9.60
N PHE A 268 -19.21 3.80 10.03
CA PHE A 268 -18.01 3.30 9.34
C PHE A 268 -16.90 2.83 10.29
N VAL A 269 -16.02 1.98 9.76
CA VAL A 269 -14.71 1.68 10.34
C VAL A 269 -13.66 2.16 9.37
N LEU A 270 -12.71 2.98 9.82
CA LEU A 270 -11.56 3.39 9.04
C LEU A 270 -10.33 2.63 9.52
N ILE A 271 -9.55 2.07 8.60
CA ILE A 271 -8.18 1.62 8.82
C ILE A 271 -7.28 2.47 7.92
N THR A 272 -6.25 3.09 8.48
CA THR A 272 -5.46 4.09 7.74
C THR A 272 -3.99 4.02 8.13
N ALA A 273 -3.11 4.32 7.17
CA ALA A 273 -1.68 4.40 7.38
C ALA A 273 -1.09 5.54 6.55
N ASP A 274 -0.65 6.59 7.21
CA ASP A 274 0.04 7.73 6.58
C ASP A 274 1.30 8.09 7.37
N LYS A 275 2.17 8.88 6.75
CA LYS A 275 3.11 9.70 7.51
C LYS A 275 2.28 10.74 8.28
N GLY A 276 1.95 10.46 9.53
CA GLY A 276 0.99 11.28 10.24
C GLY A 276 1.07 11.20 11.76
N ASP A 277 0.59 12.25 12.41
CA ASP A 277 0.71 12.45 13.84
C ASP A 277 -0.64 12.44 14.56
N HIS A 278 -0.77 11.52 15.52
CA HIS A 278 -1.97 11.37 16.35
C HIS A 278 -1.84 12.03 17.73
N LEU A 279 -0.61 12.30 18.18
CA LEU A 279 -0.33 12.95 19.45
C LEU A 279 -0.26 14.47 19.27
N LEU A 280 -0.99 15.21 20.11
CA LEU A 280 -0.96 16.68 20.12
C LEU A 280 0.46 17.24 20.31
N ASP A 281 1.26 16.57 21.15
CA ASP A 281 2.62 17.03 21.46
C ASP A 281 3.55 17.07 20.24
N ASN A 282 3.30 16.27 19.19
CA ASN A 282 4.10 16.29 17.96
C ASN A 282 3.85 17.55 17.12
N TRP A 283 2.78 18.27 17.40
CA TRP A 283 2.43 19.51 16.72
C TRP A 283 2.95 20.76 17.45
N LYS A 284 3.47 20.62 18.68
CA LYS A 284 4.01 21.74 19.45
C LYS A 284 5.28 22.28 18.81
N PHE A 285 5.28 23.58 18.56
CA PHE A 285 6.36 24.31 17.89
C PHE A 285 6.70 23.75 16.49
N ALA A 286 5.72 23.13 15.82
CA ALA A 286 5.90 22.59 14.49
C ALA A 286 6.21 23.71 13.48
N ASP A 287 7.28 23.52 12.73
CA ASP A 287 7.64 24.36 11.59
C ASP A 287 6.63 24.22 10.45
N PRO A 288 6.53 25.22 9.54
CA PRO A 288 5.70 25.08 8.36
C PRO A 288 6.19 23.90 7.49
N PRO A 289 5.29 23.23 6.74
CA PRO A 289 5.64 22.04 5.98
C PRO A 289 6.73 22.33 4.94
N GLU A 290 7.73 21.46 4.90
CA GLU A 290 8.69 21.39 3.80
C GLU A 290 8.14 20.47 2.71
N ILE A 291 7.99 20.99 1.50
CA ILE A 291 7.59 20.17 0.35
C ILE A 291 8.85 19.64 -0.32
N ILE A 292 9.16 18.36 -0.08
CA ILE A 292 10.25 17.65 -0.76
C ILE A 292 9.70 17.09 -2.08
N LEU A 293 10.26 17.55 -3.20
CA LEU A 293 9.64 17.42 -4.52
C LEU A 293 10.32 16.29 -5.33
N HIS A 294 9.76 15.08 -5.29
CA HIS A 294 10.22 13.92 -6.07
C HIS A 294 9.33 13.60 -7.28
N GLY A 295 8.56 14.57 -7.77
CA GLY A 295 7.56 14.38 -8.83
C GLY A 295 6.14 14.50 -8.31
N SER A 296 5.90 13.98 -7.11
CA SER A 296 4.78 14.31 -6.20
C SER A 296 5.33 14.76 -4.85
N PHE A 297 4.44 15.10 -3.91
CA PHE A 297 4.80 15.37 -2.52
C PHE A 297 3.80 14.71 -1.55
N SER A 298 4.25 14.47 -0.32
CA SER A 298 3.40 14.10 0.80
C SER A 298 3.65 15.04 1.98
N LEU A 299 2.62 15.25 2.79
CA LEU A 299 2.67 16.06 3.99
C LEU A 299 2.59 15.19 5.25
N THR A 300 2.48 15.82 6.42
CA THR A 300 2.13 15.09 7.65
C THR A 300 0.61 15.05 7.78
N ALA A 301 0.01 13.86 7.79
CA ALA A 301 -1.41 13.69 8.06
C ALA A 301 -1.72 13.98 9.54
N ASN A 302 -2.76 14.78 9.80
CA ASN A 302 -3.17 15.14 11.16
C ASN A 302 -4.18 14.17 11.74
N PHE A 303 -3.68 12.99 12.16
CA PHE A 303 -4.49 11.97 12.83
C PHE A 303 -5.05 12.44 14.18
N HIS A 304 -4.43 13.42 14.84
CA HIS A 304 -4.98 14.00 16.06
C HIS A 304 -6.34 14.66 15.79
N ALA A 305 -6.47 15.40 14.69
CA ALA A 305 -7.74 16.02 14.31
C ALA A 305 -8.83 14.96 14.01
N PHE A 306 -8.49 13.91 13.24
CA PHE A 306 -9.43 12.82 12.96
C PHE A 306 -9.87 12.11 14.25
N GLN A 307 -8.93 11.77 15.11
CA GLN A 307 -9.19 11.16 16.41
C GLN A 307 -10.14 12.03 17.23
N TYR A 308 -9.77 13.30 17.46
CA TYR A 308 -10.52 14.19 18.32
C TYR A 308 -11.96 14.38 17.82
N VAL A 309 -12.14 14.65 16.52
CA VAL A 309 -13.46 14.90 15.92
C VAL A 309 -14.38 13.69 16.08
N TYR A 310 -13.88 12.48 15.83
CA TYR A 310 -14.72 11.28 15.90
C TYR A 310 -14.91 10.75 17.32
N GLU A 311 -13.95 10.93 18.24
CA GLU A 311 -14.13 10.60 19.66
C GLU A 311 -15.21 11.49 20.31
N GLN A 312 -15.30 12.77 19.94
CA GLN A 312 -16.41 13.65 20.35
C GLN A 312 -17.77 13.15 19.86
N GLN A 313 -17.80 12.38 18.78
CA GLN A 313 -19.00 11.73 18.24
C GLN A 313 -19.20 10.30 18.78
N GLY A 314 -18.43 9.88 19.78
CA GLY A 314 -18.56 8.59 20.45
C GLY A 314 -17.85 7.42 19.76
N ALA A 315 -16.99 7.67 18.77
CA ALA A 315 -16.15 6.65 18.16
C ALA A 315 -15.07 6.15 19.15
N GLU A 316 -14.52 4.96 18.90
CA GLU A 316 -13.26 4.52 19.50
C GLU A 316 -12.13 4.72 18.49
N ALA A 317 -11.10 5.48 18.86
CA ALA A 317 -9.88 5.59 18.09
C ALA A 317 -8.80 4.67 18.66
N LEU A 318 -8.11 3.94 17.77
CA LEU A 318 -6.99 3.07 18.11
C LEU A 318 -5.76 3.55 17.33
N PHE A 319 -4.75 3.97 18.08
CA PHE A 319 -3.43 4.33 17.56
C PHE A 319 -2.35 3.60 18.37
N PRO A 320 -1.12 3.43 17.82
CA PRO A 320 -0.04 2.76 18.51
C PRO A 320 0.30 3.49 19.83
N PRO A 321 0.44 2.78 20.96
CA PRO A 321 0.75 3.41 22.25
C PRO A 321 2.23 3.80 22.42
N HIS A 322 3.07 3.42 21.46
CA HIS A 322 4.51 3.69 21.42
C HIS A 322 4.82 4.71 20.31
N HIS A 323 5.99 5.34 20.37
CA HIS A 323 6.43 6.26 19.32
C HIS A 323 6.72 5.49 18.03
N TYR A 324 6.27 6.05 16.91
CA TYR A 324 6.45 5.57 15.55
C TYR A 324 7.48 6.43 14.82
N LYS A 325 8.05 5.93 13.73
CA LYS A 325 9.11 6.59 12.97
C LYS A 325 8.70 6.96 11.54
N ASN A 326 8.05 6.05 10.82
CA ASN A 326 7.86 6.18 9.37
C ASN A 326 6.39 6.41 9.02
N ILE A 327 5.50 5.56 9.54
CA ILE A 327 4.05 5.68 9.36
C ILE A 327 3.32 5.45 10.68
N ASN A 328 2.11 5.98 10.76
CA ASN A 328 1.20 5.77 11.86
C ASN A 328 -0.04 5.03 11.36
N VAL A 329 -0.31 3.86 11.94
CA VAL A 329 -1.41 2.98 11.54
C VAL A 329 -2.57 3.11 12.52
N GLY A 330 -3.63 3.77 12.10
CA GLY A 330 -4.82 4.06 12.89
C GLY A 330 -6.00 3.15 12.55
N CYS A 331 -6.87 2.91 13.53
CA CYS A 331 -8.20 2.37 13.31
C CYS A 331 -9.25 3.19 14.06
N LEU A 332 -10.22 3.76 13.34
CA LEU A 332 -11.36 4.48 13.92
C LEU A 332 -12.63 3.63 13.78
N ILE A 333 -13.28 3.32 14.90
CA ILE A 333 -14.54 2.57 14.94
C ILE A 333 -15.66 3.56 15.25
N HIS A 334 -16.27 4.13 14.20
CA HIS A 334 -17.38 5.08 14.31
C HIS A 334 -18.73 4.36 14.10
N LEU A 335 -19.08 3.56 15.11
CA LEU A 335 -20.26 2.67 15.11
C LEU A 335 -20.99 2.76 16.43
N ASP A 336 -22.22 2.24 16.50
CA ASP A 336 -22.90 2.06 17.79
C ASP A 336 -22.12 1.10 18.69
N GLN A 337 -21.91 1.50 19.95
CA GLN A 337 -21.15 0.77 20.96
C GLN A 337 -19.79 0.27 20.43
N PRO A 338 -18.84 1.14 20.05
CA PRO A 338 -17.63 0.74 19.33
C PRO A 338 -16.73 -0.21 20.15
N LYS A 339 -16.81 -0.15 21.48
CA LYS A 339 -16.09 -1.07 22.39
C LYS A 339 -16.59 -2.53 22.32
N SER A 340 -17.78 -2.77 21.76
CA SER A 340 -18.34 -4.12 21.56
C SER A 340 -17.70 -4.87 20.39
N TYR A 341 -16.94 -4.20 19.52
CA TYR A 341 -16.20 -4.82 18.41
C TYR A 341 -14.88 -5.41 18.93
N ALA A 342 -15.03 -6.48 19.72
CA ALA A 342 -13.93 -7.07 20.46
C ALA A 342 -12.91 -7.73 19.54
N HIS A 343 -13.37 -8.40 18.47
CA HIS A 343 -12.48 -9.08 17.54
C HIS A 343 -11.67 -8.09 16.72
N THR A 344 -12.27 -7.00 16.21
CA THR A 344 -11.52 -5.91 15.56
C THR A 344 -10.47 -5.30 16.48
N ARG A 345 -10.84 -4.96 17.72
CA ARG A 345 -9.91 -4.35 18.70
C ARG A 345 -8.77 -5.30 19.09
N LEU A 346 -9.05 -6.59 19.21
CA LEU A 346 -8.04 -7.62 19.47
C LEU A 346 -7.10 -7.82 18.29
N ALA A 347 -7.61 -7.79 17.06
CA ALA A 347 -6.79 -7.80 15.84
C ALA A 347 -5.85 -6.59 15.80
N TYR A 348 -6.38 -5.37 15.98
CA TYR A 348 -5.55 -4.16 16.05
C TYR A 348 -4.44 -4.27 17.11
N ARG A 349 -4.78 -4.76 18.31
CA ARG A 349 -3.79 -4.95 19.37
C ARG A 349 -2.66 -5.91 18.96
N ARG A 350 -2.99 -6.99 18.27
CA ARG A 350 -2.01 -8.04 17.89
C ARG A 350 -1.14 -7.61 16.73
N SER A 351 -1.74 -6.99 15.72
CA SER A 351 -1.11 -6.74 14.42
C SER A 351 -0.63 -5.31 14.20
N VAL A 352 -0.95 -4.39 15.11
CA VAL A 352 -0.51 -2.99 15.05
C VAL A 352 0.08 -2.55 16.39
N ALA A 353 -0.70 -2.55 17.48
CA ALA A 353 -0.27 -1.91 18.72
C ALA A 353 0.90 -2.61 19.44
N ARG A 354 1.05 -3.94 19.26
CA ARG A 354 2.11 -4.75 19.89
C ARG A 354 3.38 -4.81 19.05
N PHE A 355 3.21 -5.03 17.75
CA PHE A 355 4.25 -5.08 16.73
C PHE A 355 3.55 -4.89 15.39
N GLY A 356 3.80 -3.76 14.73
CA GLY A 356 3.02 -3.34 13.57
C GLY A 356 3.83 -3.04 12.31
N PRO A 357 3.16 -2.52 11.28
CA PRO A 357 3.77 -2.07 10.02
C PRO A 357 5.01 -1.20 10.16
N ASP A 358 4.97 -0.22 11.05
CA ASP A 358 6.10 0.70 11.29
C ASP A 358 7.30 0.01 11.95
N ASP A 359 7.05 -0.87 12.92
CA ASP A 359 8.10 -1.64 13.61
C ASP A 359 8.83 -2.56 12.63
N PHE A 360 8.07 -3.32 11.84
CA PHE A 360 8.64 -4.22 10.84
C PHE A 360 9.46 -3.48 9.80
N PHE A 361 8.95 -2.34 9.29
CA PHE A 361 9.70 -1.57 8.30
C PHE A 361 11.00 -1.00 8.90
N SER A 362 10.94 -0.49 10.13
CA SER A 362 12.14 -0.05 10.85
C SER A 362 13.17 -1.17 11.05
N LEU A 363 12.71 -2.41 11.31
CA LEU A 363 13.58 -3.58 11.34
C LEU A 363 14.11 -3.94 9.96
N LYS A 364 13.27 -3.89 8.92
CA LYS A 364 13.64 -4.18 7.53
C LYS A 364 14.76 -3.27 7.07
N GLU A 365 14.70 -1.97 7.32
CA GLU A 365 15.78 -1.03 6.99
C GLU A 365 17.14 -1.45 7.57
N SER A 366 17.14 -2.10 8.74
CA SER A 366 18.34 -2.69 9.33
C SER A 366 18.71 -4.00 8.65
N VAL A 367 17.74 -4.90 8.45
CA VAL A 367 17.96 -6.20 7.82
C VAL A 367 18.56 -6.03 6.42
N ASP A 368 17.98 -5.19 5.57
CA ASP A 368 18.43 -4.96 4.19
C ASP A 368 19.91 -4.57 4.12
N ARG A 369 20.37 -3.73 5.06
CA ARG A 369 21.77 -3.30 5.16
C ARG A 369 22.72 -4.42 5.60
N HIS A 370 22.21 -5.49 6.20
CA HIS A 370 23.00 -6.58 6.79
C HIS A 370 22.76 -7.95 6.14
N ILE A 371 21.94 -8.04 5.08
CA ILE A 371 21.61 -9.30 4.37
C ILE A 371 22.86 -10.12 4.07
N GLY A 372 23.93 -9.48 3.56
CA GLY A 372 25.17 -10.16 3.18
C GLY A 372 25.89 -10.91 4.32
N SER A 373 25.53 -10.63 5.58
CA SER A 373 26.10 -11.27 6.78
C SER A 373 25.15 -12.23 7.51
N MET A 374 23.89 -12.32 7.09
CA MET A 374 22.89 -13.15 7.75
C MET A 374 23.13 -14.64 7.49
N GLY A 375 22.81 -15.50 8.46
CA GLY A 375 22.73 -16.95 8.27
C GLY A 375 21.37 -17.39 7.74
N MET A 376 21.27 -18.63 7.24
CA MET A 376 20.06 -19.15 6.58
C MET A 376 18.82 -19.03 7.47
N GLN A 377 18.90 -19.49 8.72
CA GLN A 377 17.80 -19.40 9.69
C GLN A 377 17.32 -17.96 9.96
N GLN A 378 18.21 -16.97 9.90
CA GLN A 378 17.84 -15.57 10.08
C GLN A 378 17.06 -15.06 8.87
N ILE A 379 17.47 -15.45 7.65
CA ILE A 379 16.78 -15.12 6.41
C ILE A 379 15.38 -15.75 6.40
N LEU A 380 15.29 -17.06 6.65
CA LEU A 380 14.01 -17.78 6.70
C LEU A 380 13.07 -17.24 7.80
N GLY A 381 13.62 -16.89 8.97
CA GLY A 381 12.84 -16.29 10.06
C GLY A 381 12.27 -14.91 9.68
N PHE A 382 13.07 -14.06 9.05
CA PHE A 382 12.63 -12.73 8.64
C PHE A 382 11.67 -12.78 7.45
N TRP A 383 11.90 -13.69 6.49
CA TRP A 383 11.01 -13.86 5.33
C TRP A 383 9.61 -14.30 5.76
N ARG A 384 9.52 -15.24 6.71
CA ARG A 384 8.26 -15.65 7.37
C ARG A 384 7.58 -14.48 8.07
N LEU A 385 8.34 -13.68 8.82
CA LEU A 385 7.80 -12.51 9.52
C LEU A 385 7.20 -11.48 8.54
N GLY A 386 7.79 -11.34 7.36
CA GLY A 386 7.30 -10.47 6.29
C GLY A 386 6.17 -11.06 5.43
N GLY A 387 5.69 -12.27 5.73
CA GLY A 387 4.65 -12.94 4.94
C GLY A 387 5.15 -13.46 3.60
N TYR A 388 6.39 -13.96 3.55
CA TYR A 388 7.06 -14.46 2.33
C TYR A 388 7.13 -13.41 1.21
N ASP A 389 7.46 -12.17 1.57
CA ASP A 389 7.54 -11.05 0.64
C ASP A 389 8.56 -11.28 -0.50
N ALA A 390 8.12 -10.96 -1.73
CA ALA A 390 8.93 -11.12 -2.93
C ALA A 390 10.12 -10.16 -2.98
N GLU A 391 9.96 -8.92 -2.49
CA GLU A 391 11.06 -7.96 -2.52
C GLU A 391 12.20 -8.37 -1.58
N PHE A 392 11.87 -8.90 -0.40
CA PHE A 392 12.87 -9.47 0.49
C PHE A 392 13.58 -10.71 -0.11
N PHE A 393 12.84 -11.60 -0.77
CA PHE A 393 13.45 -12.74 -1.46
C PHE A 393 14.45 -12.29 -2.53
N ILE A 394 14.05 -11.35 -3.39
CA ILE A 394 14.90 -10.76 -4.42
C ILE A 394 16.21 -10.21 -3.83
N GLN A 395 16.10 -9.42 -2.77
CA GLN A 395 17.26 -8.81 -2.11
C GLN A 395 18.18 -9.84 -1.43
N SER A 396 17.63 -10.99 -1.03
CA SER A 396 18.35 -12.04 -0.31
C SER A 396 18.77 -13.23 -1.17
N ALA A 397 18.29 -13.37 -2.41
CA ALA A 397 18.53 -14.53 -3.29
C ALA A 397 20.01 -14.87 -3.42
N LYS A 398 20.87 -13.87 -3.69
CA LYS A 398 22.32 -14.05 -3.77
C LYS A 398 22.92 -14.61 -2.47
N ARG A 399 22.41 -14.17 -1.31
CA ARG A 399 22.88 -14.66 -0.01
C ARG A 399 22.37 -16.07 0.26
N ILE A 400 21.13 -16.38 -0.10
CA ILE A 400 20.55 -17.72 -0.01
C ILE A 400 21.41 -18.70 -0.81
N SER A 401 21.67 -18.40 -2.09
CA SER A 401 22.56 -19.19 -2.97
C SER A 401 23.93 -19.45 -2.31
N ALA A 402 24.57 -18.41 -1.78
CA ALA A 402 25.87 -18.55 -1.10
C ALA A 402 25.85 -19.43 0.17
N LEU A 403 24.68 -19.70 0.74
CA LEU A 403 24.49 -20.53 1.93
C LEU A 403 24.00 -21.95 1.62
N LEU A 404 23.48 -22.21 0.41
CA LEU A 404 22.97 -23.51 0.00
C LEU A 404 23.97 -24.68 0.17
N PRO A 405 25.29 -24.52 -0.08
CA PRO A 405 26.25 -25.63 0.10
C PRO A 405 26.33 -26.16 1.54
N GLU A 406 25.95 -25.34 2.53
CA GLU A 406 25.93 -25.71 3.95
C GLU A 406 24.51 -25.97 4.47
N ALA A 407 23.48 -25.75 3.65
CA ALA A 407 22.08 -25.89 4.04
C ALA A 407 21.68 -27.37 4.18
N ASN A 408 20.94 -27.68 5.24
CA ASN A 408 20.38 -29.02 5.43
C ASN A 408 19.07 -29.22 4.65
N ASP A 409 18.56 -30.45 4.62
CA ASP A 409 17.36 -30.79 3.85
C ASP A 409 16.10 -30.04 4.34
N GLU A 410 15.95 -29.83 5.66
CA GLU A 410 14.83 -29.07 6.23
C GLU A 410 14.87 -27.59 5.78
N GLU A 411 16.07 -27.00 5.69
CA GLU A 411 16.24 -25.63 5.20
C GLU A 411 15.89 -25.51 3.71
N LYS A 412 16.23 -26.50 2.89
CA LYS A 412 15.86 -26.54 1.47
C LYS A 412 14.35 -26.68 1.29
N GLU A 413 13.70 -27.52 2.10
CA GLU A 413 12.24 -27.64 2.12
C GLU A 413 11.57 -26.32 2.52
N ASP A 414 12.09 -25.63 3.55
CA ASP A 414 11.60 -24.32 3.98
C ASP A 414 11.75 -23.25 2.88
N ILE A 415 12.86 -23.27 2.13
CA ILE A 415 13.07 -22.37 0.98
C ILE A 415 12.02 -22.65 -0.11
N LYS A 416 11.86 -23.91 -0.51
CA LYS A 416 10.88 -24.30 -1.52
C LYS A 416 9.46 -23.89 -1.12
N PHE A 417 9.07 -24.21 0.12
CA PHE A 417 7.77 -23.82 0.66
C PHE A 417 7.56 -22.31 0.66
N GLY A 418 8.60 -21.54 1.02
CA GLY A 418 8.56 -20.09 0.95
C GLY A 418 8.43 -19.55 -0.47
N ILE A 419 9.11 -20.16 -1.45
CA ILE A 419 8.99 -19.80 -2.87
C ILE A 419 7.56 -20.05 -3.36
N ASP A 420 6.97 -21.19 -3.02
CA ASP A 420 5.60 -21.55 -3.42
C ASP A 420 4.58 -20.53 -2.84
N LEU A 421 4.73 -20.16 -1.56
CA LEU A 421 3.87 -19.16 -0.92
C LEU A 421 4.05 -17.77 -1.53
N MET A 422 5.29 -17.31 -1.67
CA MET A 422 5.63 -16.03 -2.29
C MET A 422 5.03 -15.94 -3.69
N TRP A 423 5.22 -16.97 -4.51
CA TRP A 423 4.75 -17.00 -5.88
C TRP A 423 3.22 -16.98 -5.98
N SER A 424 2.53 -17.73 -5.11
CA SER A 424 1.07 -17.71 -5.05
C SER A 424 0.49 -16.32 -4.72
N SER A 425 1.30 -15.46 -4.10
CA SER A 425 0.96 -14.10 -3.70
C SER A 425 1.72 -13.04 -4.50
N PHE A 426 2.25 -13.36 -5.67
CA PHE A 426 3.01 -12.40 -6.47
C PHE A 426 2.09 -11.52 -7.33
N TYR A 427 2.09 -10.21 -7.04
CA TYR A 427 1.42 -9.20 -7.83
C TYR A 427 2.41 -8.51 -8.78
N VAL A 428 2.25 -8.72 -10.08
CA VAL A 428 3.16 -8.19 -11.10
C VAL A 428 2.99 -6.67 -11.22
N MET A 429 4.07 -5.93 -10.94
CA MET A 429 4.09 -4.48 -11.08
C MET A 429 4.52 -4.04 -12.48
N ALA A 430 4.23 -2.79 -12.85
CA ALA A 430 4.66 -2.20 -14.13
C ALA A 430 6.19 -2.20 -14.29
N GLN A 431 6.93 -2.09 -13.19
CA GLN A 431 8.36 -2.41 -13.16
C GLN A 431 8.49 -3.92 -13.04
N ARG A 432 8.84 -4.56 -14.15
CA ARG A 432 8.98 -6.00 -14.20
C ARG A 432 10.32 -6.41 -13.58
N TYR A 433 10.23 -7.21 -12.52
CA TYR A 433 11.34 -7.99 -12.00
C TYR A 433 11.11 -9.45 -12.39
N ASP A 434 12.14 -10.16 -12.85
CA ASP A 434 12.03 -11.57 -13.17
C ASP A 434 12.16 -12.43 -11.91
N LEU A 435 11.09 -12.44 -11.11
CA LEU A 435 11.04 -13.24 -9.89
C LEU A 435 11.12 -14.75 -10.18
N ALA A 436 10.60 -15.16 -11.34
CA ALA A 436 10.63 -16.54 -11.77
C ALA A 436 12.07 -17.02 -12.03
N LEU A 437 12.92 -16.15 -12.59
CA LEU A 437 14.33 -16.44 -12.77
C LEU A 437 15.03 -16.71 -11.43
N ASP A 438 14.92 -15.80 -10.46
CA ASP A 438 15.57 -15.98 -9.15
C ASP A 438 15.08 -17.24 -8.42
N ALA A 439 13.76 -17.49 -8.43
CA ALA A 439 13.18 -18.68 -7.84
C ALA A 439 13.69 -19.96 -8.53
N GLY A 440 13.69 -19.97 -9.87
CA GLY A 440 14.15 -21.10 -10.68
C GLY A 440 15.62 -21.42 -10.48
N LEU A 441 16.49 -20.40 -10.38
CA LEU A 441 17.92 -20.60 -10.13
C LEU A 441 18.19 -21.15 -8.72
N ILE A 442 17.49 -20.66 -7.70
CA ILE A 442 17.64 -21.20 -6.33
C ILE A 442 17.17 -22.64 -6.26
N LEU A 443 16.03 -22.98 -6.87
CA LEU A 443 15.52 -24.35 -6.94
C LEU A 443 16.47 -25.27 -7.71
N PHE A 444 17.07 -24.77 -8.79
CA PHE A 444 18.08 -25.48 -9.57
C PHE A 444 19.31 -25.81 -8.72
N GLU A 445 19.84 -24.84 -7.96
CA GLU A 445 20.98 -25.05 -7.04
C GLU A 445 20.66 -26.03 -5.88
N MET A 446 19.38 -26.30 -5.62
CA MET A 446 18.90 -27.27 -4.64
C MET A 446 18.60 -28.66 -5.24
N ASP A 447 18.88 -28.87 -6.53
CA ASP A 447 18.55 -30.09 -7.30
C ASP A 447 17.04 -30.39 -7.40
N MET A 448 16.19 -29.36 -7.25
CA MET A 448 14.73 -29.46 -7.40
C MET A 448 14.33 -29.20 -8.86
N TYR A 449 14.72 -30.11 -9.75
CA TYR A 449 14.69 -29.89 -11.20
C TYR A 449 13.29 -29.73 -11.79
N GLU A 450 12.27 -30.40 -11.24
CA GLU A 450 10.88 -30.27 -11.71
C GLU A 450 10.35 -28.85 -11.49
N GLU A 451 10.48 -28.34 -10.27
CA GLU A 451 10.07 -26.98 -9.92
C GLU A 451 10.96 -25.93 -10.59
N ALA A 452 12.27 -26.14 -10.62
CA ALA A 452 13.21 -25.25 -11.30
C ALA A 452 12.86 -25.10 -12.79
N LYS A 453 12.56 -26.20 -13.50
CA LYS A 453 12.14 -26.17 -14.90
C LYS A 453 10.92 -25.28 -15.08
N TRP A 454 9.89 -25.46 -14.26
CA TRP A 454 8.65 -24.68 -14.35
C TRP A 454 8.89 -23.17 -14.19
N PHE A 455 9.67 -22.76 -13.20
CA PHE A 455 9.99 -21.35 -12.96
C PHE A 455 10.88 -20.76 -14.07
N LEU A 456 11.91 -21.48 -14.52
CA LEU A 456 12.79 -21.02 -15.59
C LEU A 456 12.06 -20.92 -16.94
N GLU A 457 11.14 -21.84 -17.26
CA GLU A 457 10.27 -21.74 -18.44
C GLU A 457 9.33 -20.53 -18.35
N THR A 458 8.83 -20.24 -17.14
CA THR A 458 8.00 -19.07 -16.87
C THR A 458 8.78 -17.76 -17.11
N SER A 459 10.06 -17.71 -16.68
CA SER A 459 10.98 -16.58 -16.95
C SER A 459 11.20 -16.40 -18.45
N VAL A 460 11.51 -17.47 -19.19
CA VAL A 460 11.71 -17.42 -20.65
C VAL A 460 10.44 -16.99 -21.40
N ALA A 461 9.27 -17.46 -20.99
CA ALA A 461 8.00 -17.05 -21.59
C ALA A 461 7.66 -15.59 -21.29
N ALA A 462 8.18 -15.07 -20.17
CA ALA A 462 7.96 -13.72 -19.71
C ALA A 462 8.80 -12.69 -20.50
N ASP A 463 10.10 -12.90 -20.65
CA ASP A 463 11.01 -11.96 -21.31
C ASP A 463 11.67 -12.57 -22.56
N THR A 464 11.23 -12.13 -23.75
CA THR A 464 11.75 -12.63 -25.03
C THR A 464 12.94 -11.84 -25.58
N ASP A 465 13.27 -10.69 -24.98
CA ASP A 465 14.24 -9.74 -25.57
C ASP A 465 15.63 -9.82 -24.93
N SER A 466 15.73 -10.35 -23.70
CA SER A 466 16.98 -10.42 -22.92
C SER A 466 17.18 -11.73 -22.16
N ILE A 467 16.97 -12.87 -22.81
CA ILE A 467 17.19 -14.17 -22.17
C ILE A 467 18.68 -14.38 -21.89
N VAL A 468 19.02 -14.59 -20.63
CA VAL A 468 20.40 -14.89 -20.20
C VAL A 468 20.75 -16.32 -20.63
N PRO A 469 21.84 -16.57 -21.39
CA PRO A 469 22.21 -17.91 -21.87
C PRO A 469 22.25 -18.98 -20.77
N THR A 470 22.68 -18.60 -19.56
CA THR A 470 22.66 -19.46 -18.36
C THR A 470 21.29 -20.10 -18.09
N VAL A 471 20.17 -19.45 -18.42
CA VAL A 471 18.82 -20.01 -18.24
C VAL A 471 18.60 -21.22 -19.13
N TYR A 472 19.02 -21.16 -20.39
CA TYR A 472 18.91 -22.30 -21.30
C TYR A 472 19.81 -23.46 -20.87
N TYR A 473 20.98 -23.16 -20.30
CA TYR A 473 21.83 -24.19 -19.70
C TYR A 473 21.12 -24.89 -18.55
N CYS A 474 20.61 -24.14 -17.57
CA CYS A 474 19.87 -24.70 -16.43
C CYS A 474 18.65 -25.52 -16.88
N LEU A 475 17.87 -25.03 -17.85
CA LEU A 475 16.74 -25.76 -18.42
C LEU A 475 17.15 -27.07 -19.10
N ALA A 476 18.27 -27.08 -19.84
CA ALA A 476 18.79 -28.30 -20.43
C ALA A 476 19.15 -29.34 -19.37
N ILE A 477 19.89 -28.92 -18.33
CA ILE A 477 20.23 -29.80 -17.20
C ILE A 477 18.98 -30.32 -16.49
N CYS A 478 18.00 -29.45 -16.18
CA CYS A 478 16.74 -29.91 -15.60
C CYS A 478 16.07 -30.99 -16.45
N CYS A 479 16.04 -30.82 -17.78
CA CYS A 479 15.44 -31.81 -18.66
C CYS A 479 16.19 -33.14 -18.64
N PHE A 480 17.52 -33.12 -18.69
CA PHE A 480 18.32 -34.36 -18.67
C PHE A 480 18.18 -35.11 -17.34
N GLU A 481 18.16 -34.41 -16.20
CA GLU A 481 17.96 -35.02 -14.88
C GLU A 481 16.53 -35.57 -14.69
N LEU A 482 15.56 -35.06 -15.46
CA LEU A 482 14.18 -35.55 -15.52
C LEU A 482 13.95 -36.61 -16.61
N GLU A 483 15.00 -37.10 -17.27
CA GLU A 483 14.93 -38.06 -18.39
C GLU A 483 14.13 -37.55 -19.61
N MET A 484 14.12 -36.23 -19.83
CA MET A 484 13.44 -35.52 -20.92
C MET A 484 14.44 -35.14 -22.05
N ASP A 485 15.16 -36.12 -22.58
CA ASP A 485 16.32 -35.92 -23.47
C ASP A 485 16.04 -35.03 -24.69
N GLU A 486 14.88 -35.21 -25.36
CA GLU A 486 14.54 -34.42 -26.54
C GLU A 486 14.38 -32.92 -26.20
N GLU A 487 13.72 -32.59 -25.10
CA GLU A 487 13.58 -31.21 -24.62
C GLU A 487 14.92 -30.64 -24.15
N GLY A 488 15.75 -31.45 -23.48
CA GLY A 488 17.09 -31.07 -23.06
C GLY A 488 18.00 -30.71 -24.24
N LEU A 489 17.97 -31.50 -25.32
CA LEU A 489 18.68 -31.21 -26.56
C LEU A 489 18.17 -29.93 -27.23
N ASP A 490 16.86 -29.67 -27.19
CA ASP A 490 16.28 -28.43 -27.73
C ASP A 490 16.75 -27.19 -26.98
N TYR A 491 16.77 -27.21 -25.64
CA TYR A 491 17.33 -26.11 -24.86
C TYR A 491 18.84 -25.95 -25.05
N THR A 492 19.58 -27.05 -25.21
CA THR A 492 21.02 -27.01 -25.51
C THR A 492 21.29 -26.34 -26.87
N ARG A 493 20.46 -26.60 -27.89
CA ARG A 493 20.56 -25.91 -29.19
C ARG A 493 20.27 -24.42 -29.07
N LYS A 494 19.23 -24.03 -28.31
CA LYS A 494 18.92 -22.61 -28.04
C LYS A 494 20.08 -21.89 -27.32
N LEU A 495 20.74 -22.57 -26.38
CA LEU A 495 21.95 -22.07 -25.74
C LEU A 495 23.06 -21.80 -26.78
N LEU A 496 23.33 -22.74 -27.68
CA LEU A 496 24.36 -22.57 -28.72
C LEU A 496 23.99 -21.55 -29.80
N GLU A 497 22.71 -21.28 -30.03
CA GLU A 497 22.27 -20.16 -30.87
C GLU A 497 22.67 -18.81 -30.25
N ALA A 498 22.60 -18.71 -28.92
CA ALA A 498 23.01 -17.51 -28.18
C ALA A 498 24.54 -17.44 -27.96
N GLU A 499 25.18 -18.57 -27.67
CA GLU A 499 26.61 -18.71 -27.40
C GLU A 499 27.22 -19.91 -28.15
N PRO A 500 27.60 -19.75 -29.44
CA PRO A 500 28.05 -20.86 -30.29
C PRO A 500 29.30 -21.60 -29.80
N ASP A 501 30.15 -20.92 -29.03
CA ASP A 501 31.42 -21.45 -28.52
C ASP A 501 31.30 -21.95 -27.06
N ASN A 502 30.08 -22.13 -26.53
CA ASN A 502 29.87 -22.61 -25.16
C ASN A 502 30.31 -24.08 -25.04
N GLU A 503 31.45 -24.30 -24.37
CA GLU A 503 32.09 -25.63 -24.26
C GLU A 503 31.20 -26.66 -23.56
N GLU A 504 30.43 -26.24 -22.55
CA GLU A 504 29.56 -27.13 -21.78
C GLU A 504 28.36 -27.59 -22.61
N ALA A 505 27.74 -26.68 -23.36
CA ALA A 505 26.65 -27.00 -24.26
C ALA A 505 27.06 -27.94 -25.40
N LEU A 506 28.26 -27.75 -25.97
CA LEU A 506 28.84 -28.64 -26.97
C LEU A 506 29.10 -30.04 -26.40
N ALA A 507 29.55 -30.12 -25.14
CA ALA A 507 29.76 -31.39 -24.45
C ALA A 507 28.43 -32.13 -24.24
N LEU A 508 27.37 -31.43 -23.79
CA LEU A 508 26.03 -32.00 -23.61
C LEU A 508 25.47 -32.61 -24.91
N LEU A 509 25.55 -31.88 -26.04
CA LEU A 509 25.12 -32.38 -27.37
C LEU A 509 25.90 -33.60 -27.86
N SER A 510 27.11 -33.82 -27.35
CA SER A 510 27.93 -34.98 -27.75
C SER A 510 27.66 -36.21 -26.91
N HIS A 511 27.05 -36.03 -25.74
CA HIS A 511 26.81 -37.07 -24.75
C HIS A 511 25.42 -37.70 -24.88
N PHE A 512 24.41 -36.84 -25.07
CA PHE A 512 23.01 -37.19 -25.34
C PHE A 512 22.74 -37.12 -26.84
#